data_AF-A0AAU4AJ78-F1
#
_entry.id   AF-A0AAU4AJ78-F1
#
_cell.length_a   1.000
_cell.length_b   1.000
_cell.length_c   1.000
_cell.angle_alpha   90.00
_cell.angle_beta   90.00
_cell.angle_gamma   90.00
#
_symmetry.space_group_name_H-M   'P 1'
#
loop_
_entity.id
_entity.type
_entity.pdbx_description
1 polymer ?
#
loop_
_entity_poly.entity_id
_entity_poly.type
_entity_poly.pdbx_seq_one_letter_code
_entity_poly.pdbx_strand_id
1 'polypeptide(L)'
;MSYDLAVWEGERPADDAAAARCFNDLYDRYIDTEGSAVPPVERIAAFVAVLLERWPDLTEDDDDTSPWSTAPLIGEARGPLIYFPMRWSMAGEASAHAAEVASSMGLNCFDPQARQLRPTPRP
;
A
#
# COMPACT_ATOMS: atom_id res chain seq x y z
N MET A 1 -3.47 16.30 -5.54
CA MET A 1 -2.63 15.71 -4.47
C MET A 1 -3.18 14.33 -4.20
N SER A 2 -2.35 13.29 -4.31
CA SER A 2 -2.70 11.92 -3.90
C SER A 2 -2.35 11.72 -2.42
N TYR A 3 -2.97 10.73 -1.82
CA TYR A 3 -2.57 10.16 -0.54
C TYR A 3 -2.02 8.78 -0.83
N ASP A 4 -0.80 8.49 -0.42
CA ASP A 4 -0.11 7.26 -0.76
C ASP A 4 -0.03 6.35 0.46
N LEU A 5 0.01 5.04 0.23
CA LEU A 5 0.18 4.05 1.29
C LEU A 5 1.23 3.03 0.88
N ALA A 6 2.04 2.61 1.85
CA ALA A 6 3.04 1.58 1.65
C ALA A 6 2.65 0.34 2.45
N VAL A 7 2.60 -0.81 1.79
CA VAL A 7 2.34 -2.10 2.42
C VAL A 7 3.42 -3.09 2.01
N TRP A 8 4.00 -3.81 2.97
CA TRP A 8 5.02 -4.81 2.65
C TRP A 8 4.96 -6.07 3.52
N GLU A 9 5.51 -7.15 2.95
CA GLU A 9 5.77 -8.41 3.64
C GLU A 9 7.11 -8.34 4.39
N GLY A 10 7.11 -8.75 5.67
CA GLY A 10 8.32 -8.87 6.48
C GLY A 10 8.04 -8.80 7.97
N GLU A 11 9.10 -8.86 8.77
CA GLU A 11 9.00 -8.65 10.22
C GLU A 11 8.43 -7.26 10.52
N ARG A 12 7.55 -7.19 11.53
CA ARG A 12 6.94 -5.92 11.93
C ARG A 12 7.99 -5.03 12.60
N PRO A 13 8.22 -3.80 12.09
CA PRO A 13 9.14 -2.87 12.73
C PRO A 13 8.72 -2.56 14.18
N ALA A 14 9.70 -2.38 15.06
CA ALA A 14 9.46 -2.14 16.47
C ALA A 14 8.74 -0.80 16.75
N ASP A 15 8.98 0.20 15.92
CA ASP A 15 8.42 1.55 16.05
C ASP A 15 8.30 2.24 14.68
N ASP A 16 7.66 3.41 14.67
CA ASP A 16 7.43 4.22 13.46
C ASP A 16 8.73 4.68 12.79
N ALA A 17 9.80 4.91 13.57
CA ALA A 17 11.09 5.32 13.04
C ALA A 17 11.79 4.15 12.31
N ALA A 18 11.69 2.94 12.85
CA ALA A 18 12.13 1.72 12.22
C ALA A 18 11.31 1.42 10.96
N ALA A 19 9.99 1.62 11.01
CA ALA A 19 9.11 1.46 9.85
C ALA A 19 9.48 2.43 8.72
N ALA A 20 9.74 3.70 9.04
CA ALA A 20 10.19 4.68 8.05
C ALA A 20 11.52 4.28 7.39
N ARG A 21 12.48 3.74 8.17
CA ARG A 21 13.74 3.23 7.64
C ARG A 21 13.51 2.03 6.71
N CYS A 22 12.74 1.03 7.17
CA CYS A 22 12.42 -0.14 6.36
C CYS A 22 11.69 0.24 5.06
N PHE A 23 10.74 1.18 5.14
CA PHE A 23 10.05 1.68 3.96
C PHE A 23 11.03 2.30 2.95
N ASN A 24 11.90 3.21 3.39
CA ASN A 24 12.89 3.83 2.50
C ASN A 24 13.80 2.79 1.84
N ASP A 25 14.31 1.83 2.62
CA ASP A 25 15.19 0.78 2.10
C ASP A 25 14.47 -0.10 1.04
N LEU A 26 13.19 -0.40 1.25
CA LEU A 26 12.37 -1.15 0.30
C LEU A 26 12.01 -0.32 -0.94
N TYR A 27 11.69 0.95 -0.74
CA TYR A 27 11.33 1.88 -1.80
C TYR A 27 12.50 2.09 -2.75
N ASP A 28 13.68 2.42 -2.21
CA ASP A 28 14.93 2.56 -2.96
C ASP A 28 15.23 1.30 -3.78
N ARG A 29 15.03 0.13 -3.17
CA ARG A 29 15.37 -1.17 -3.77
C ARG A 29 14.39 -1.64 -4.85
N TYR A 30 13.09 -1.41 -4.68
CA TYR A 30 12.07 -2.01 -5.55
C TYR A 30 11.39 -0.98 -6.46
N ILE A 31 11.22 0.25 -6.00
CA ILE A 31 10.49 1.31 -6.73
C ILE A 31 11.47 2.21 -7.49
N ASP A 32 12.46 2.79 -6.81
CA ASP A 32 13.39 3.78 -7.41
C ASP A 32 14.55 3.15 -8.19
N THR A 33 14.81 1.86 -8.01
CA THR A 33 15.86 1.16 -8.77
C THR A 33 15.41 0.94 -10.22
N GLU A 34 16.18 1.46 -11.17
CA GLU A 34 16.03 1.14 -12.60
C GLU A 34 16.48 -0.31 -12.87
N GLY A 35 15.54 -1.20 -13.17
CA GLY A 35 15.80 -2.62 -13.43
C GLY A 35 14.53 -3.39 -13.83
N SER A 36 14.66 -4.70 -14.12
CA SER A 36 13.48 -5.54 -14.38
C SER A 36 12.55 -5.52 -13.17
N ALA A 37 11.28 -5.19 -13.40
CA ALA A 37 10.25 -5.21 -12.38
C ALA A 37 10.21 -6.59 -11.71
N VAL A 38 10.55 -6.63 -10.42
CA VAL A 38 10.45 -7.85 -9.62
C VAL A 38 8.97 -8.14 -9.42
N PRO A 39 8.46 -9.32 -9.83
CA PRO A 39 7.05 -9.63 -9.67
C PRO A 39 6.66 -9.57 -8.19
N PRO A 40 5.45 -9.11 -7.86
CA PRO A 40 4.98 -9.06 -6.49
C PRO A 40 4.90 -10.47 -5.89
N VAL A 41 5.25 -10.58 -4.61
CA VAL A 41 5.07 -11.81 -3.85
C VAL A 41 3.58 -12.13 -3.69
N GLU A 42 3.27 -13.41 -3.52
CA GLU A 42 1.89 -13.92 -3.44
C GLU A 42 1.05 -13.18 -2.39
N ARG A 43 1.63 -12.85 -1.23
CA ARG A 43 0.89 -12.15 -0.17
C ARG A 43 0.52 -10.71 -0.54
N ILE A 44 1.37 -10.01 -1.29
CA ILE A 44 1.07 -8.66 -1.80
C ILE A 44 0.03 -8.74 -2.92
N ALA A 45 0.11 -9.73 -3.81
CA ALA A 45 -0.91 -9.94 -4.82
C ALA A 45 -2.28 -10.27 -4.19
N ALA A 46 -2.31 -11.10 -3.15
CA ALA A 46 -3.54 -11.41 -2.39
C ALA A 46 -4.10 -10.18 -1.67
N PHE A 47 -3.23 -9.34 -1.10
CA PHE A 47 -3.63 -8.06 -0.49
C PHE A 47 -4.32 -7.15 -1.52
N VAL A 48 -3.74 -6.99 -2.70
CA VAL A 48 -4.34 -6.20 -3.80
C VAL A 48 -5.67 -6.78 -4.23
N ALA A 49 -5.77 -8.10 -4.39
CA ALA A 49 -7.03 -8.74 -4.77
C ALA A 49 -8.17 -8.42 -3.79
N VAL A 50 -7.91 -8.45 -2.48
CA VAL A 50 -8.91 -8.09 -1.46
C VAL A 50 -9.31 -6.62 -1.54
N LEU A 51 -8.38 -5.71 -1.82
CA LEU A 51 -8.73 -4.30 -2.05
C LEU A 51 -9.63 -4.14 -3.27
N LEU A 52 -9.34 -4.87 -4.34
CA LEU A 52 -10.09 -4.84 -5.61
C LEU A 52 -11.47 -5.49 -5.52
N GLU A 53 -11.69 -6.42 -4.59
CA GLU A 53 -13.02 -6.97 -4.30
C GLU A 53 -14.00 -5.90 -3.78
N ARG A 54 -13.48 -4.94 -3.01
CA ARG A 54 -14.29 -3.83 -2.47
C ARG A 54 -14.36 -2.64 -3.40
N TRP A 55 -13.21 -2.26 -3.96
CA TRP A 55 -13.11 -1.14 -4.90
C TRP A 55 -12.44 -1.63 -6.18
N PRO A 56 -13.24 -1.88 -7.23
CA PRO A 56 -12.73 -2.31 -8.51
C PRO A 56 -11.59 -1.41 -9.03
N ASP A 57 -10.75 -1.98 -9.87
CA ASP A 57 -9.64 -1.26 -10.47
C ASP A 57 -10.16 -0.07 -11.30
N LEU A 58 -9.36 0.99 -11.42
CA LEU A 58 -9.76 2.20 -12.14
C LEU A 58 -9.98 1.83 -13.62
N THR A 59 -11.17 2.15 -14.15
CA THR A 59 -11.49 2.00 -15.58
C THR A 59 -11.67 3.37 -16.23
N GLU A 60 -11.67 3.44 -17.57
CA GLU A 60 -11.86 4.70 -18.31
C GLU A 60 -13.21 5.38 -18.05
N ASP A 61 -14.19 4.66 -17.46
CA ASP A 61 -15.58 5.11 -17.21
C ASP A 61 -15.91 5.15 -15.71
N ASP A 62 -14.89 5.29 -14.85
CA ASP A 62 -15.06 5.25 -13.40
C ASP A 62 -15.66 6.57 -12.87
N ASP A 63 -16.95 6.50 -12.47
CA ASP A 63 -17.80 7.53 -11.86
C ASP A 63 -17.34 7.95 -10.44
N ASP A 64 -16.03 8.18 -10.22
CA ASP A 64 -15.44 8.50 -8.91
C ASP A 64 -15.67 7.42 -7.84
N THR A 65 -15.91 6.16 -8.24
CA THR A 65 -16.23 5.09 -7.28
C THR A 65 -15.00 4.37 -6.73
N SER A 66 -13.89 4.39 -7.47
CA SER A 66 -12.63 3.81 -7.01
C SER A 66 -11.74 4.84 -6.30
N PRO A 67 -11.16 4.49 -5.13
CA PRO A 67 -10.24 5.35 -4.42
C PRO A 67 -8.86 5.39 -5.06
N TRP A 68 -8.55 4.52 -6.04
CA TRP A 68 -7.23 4.42 -6.66
C TRP A 68 -6.98 5.60 -7.60
N SER A 69 -5.72 6.08 -7.62
CA SER A 69 -5.27 7.13 -8.57
C SER A 69 -4.47 6.56 -9.75
N THR A 70 -4.19 5.26 -9.73
CA THR A 70 -3.50 4.55 -10.79
C THR A 70 -4.19 3.22 -11.08
N ALA A 71 -3.98 2.71 -12.30
CA ALA A 71 -4.42 1.39 -12.73
C ALA A 71 -3.41 0.76 -13.69
N PRO A 72 -3.30 -0.58 -13.70
CA PRO A 72 -3.93 -1.49 -12.74
C PRO A 72 -3.24 -1.39 -11.37
N LEU A 73 -3.99 -1.49 -10.27
CA LEU A 73 -3.44 -1.30 -8.91
C LEU A 73 -2.29 -2.28 -8.62
N ILE A 74 -2.35 -3.51 -9.15
CA ILE A 74 -1.28 -4.50 -9.02
C ILE A 74 0.04 -4.07 -9.68
N GLY A 75 0.00 -3.13 -10.63
CA GLY A 75 1.18 -2.57 -11.29
C GLY A 75 2.08 -1.75 -10.34
N GLU A 76 1.52 -1.30 -9.20
CA GLU A 76 2.24 -0.59 -8.15
C GLU A 76 2.99 -1.52 -7.18
N ALA A 77 2.81 -2.83 -7.34
CA ALA A 77 3.42 -3.84 -6.47
C ALA A 77 4.71 -4.38 -7.07
N ARG A 78 5.79 -4.38 -6.29
CA ARG A 78 7.11 -4.91 -6.68
C ARG A 78 7.75 -5.70 -5.55
N GLY A 79 8.02 -6.97 -5.82
CA GLY A 79 8.56 -7.89 -4.81
C GLY A 79 7.68 -7.90 -3.54
N PRO A 80 8.24 -7.67 -2.34
CA PRO A 80 7.50 -7.69 -1.09
C PRO A 80 6.77 -6.38 -0.77
N LEU A 81 6.87 -5.34 -1.61
CA LEU A 81 6.32 -4.01 -1.36
C LEU A 81 5.22 -3.67 -2.39
N ILE A 82 4.17 -3.00 -1.93
CA ILE A 82 3.30 -2.18 -2.78
C ILE A 82 3.31 -0.75 -2.24
N TYR A 83 3.50 0.22 -3.13
CA TYR A 83 3.38 1.64 -2.83
C TYR A 83 2.38 2.24 -3.81
N PHE A 84 1.21 2.63 -3.34
CA PHE A 84 0.10 2.96 -4.23
C PHE A 84 -0.58 4.29 -3.85
N PRO A 85 -0.88 5.14 -4.85
CA PRO A 85 -1.57 6.40 -4.64
C PRO A 85 -3.10 6.23 -4.62
N MET A 86 -3.74 6.96 -3.71
CA MET A 86 -5.18 7.07 -3.55
C MET A 86 -5.64 8.52 -3.72
N ARG A 87 -6.91 8.66 -4.11
CA ARG A 87 -7.60 9.94 -4.18
C ARG A 87 -7.85 10.46 -2.78
N TRP A 88 -7.48 11.71 -2.53
CA TRP A 88 -7.58 12.32 -1.21
C TRP A 88 -9.01 12.30 -0.62
N SER A 89 -10.03 12.42 -1.47
CA SER A 89 -11.45 12.39 -1.08
C SER A 89 -11.88 11.08 -0.43
N MET A 90 -11.28 9.95 -0.83
CA MET A 90 -11.60 8.62 -0.35
C MET A 90 -10.50 8.00 0.53
N ALA A 91 -9.33 8.65 0.60
CA ALA A 91 -8.15 8.15 1.30
C ALA A 91 -8.44 7.81 2.76
N GLY A 92 -9.31 8.54 3.45
CA GLY A 92 -9.65 8.24 4.86
C GLY A 92 -10.19 6.82 5.05
N GLU A 93 -11.20 6.44 4.27
CA GLU A 93 -11.81 5.11 4.33
C GLU A 93 -10.89 4.05 3.71
N ALA A 94 -10.35 4.34 2.52
CA ALA A 94 -9.52 3.40 1.77
C ALA A 94 -8.24 3.01 2.53
N SER A 95 -7.53 4.01 3.09
CA SER A 95 -6.31 3.76 3.87
C SER A 95 -6.58 3.03 5.19
N ALA A 96 -7.71 3.30 5.85
CA ALA A 96 -8.09 2.58 7.07
C ALA A 96 -8.39 1.12 6.76
N HIS A 97 -9.16 0.85 5.72
CA HIS A 97 -9.46 -0.51 5.29
C HIS A 97 -8.20 -1.25 4.83
N ALA A 98 -7.34 -0.61 4.04
CA ALA A 98 -6.07 -1.18 3.62
C ALA A 98 -5.18 -1.56 4.81
N ALA A 99 -5.11 -0.72 5.84
CA ALA A 99 -4.38 -1.04 7.06
C ALA A 99 -4.97 -2.24 7.82
N GLU A 100 -6.30 -2.36 7.90
CA GLU A 100 -6.97 -3.51 8.53
C GLU A 100 -6.71 -4.81 7.76
N VAL A 101 -6.84 -4.77 6.43
CA VAL A 101 -6.56 -5.93 5.56
C VAL A 101 -5.09 -6.34 5.70
N ALA A 102 -4.16 -5.39 5.61
CA ALA A 102 -2.73 -5.66 5.80
C ALA A 102 -2.47 -6.30 7.17
N SER A 103 -3.02 -5.74 8.25
CA SER A 103 -2.87 -6.30 9.60
C SER A 103 -3.43 -7.71 9.73
N SER A 104 -4.57 -8.01 9.08
CA SER A 104 -5.17 -9.36 9.12
C SER A 104 -4.35 -10.40 8.36
N MET A 105 -3.60 -9.96 7.33
CA MET A 105 -2.67 -10.80 6.56
C MET A 105 -1.26 -10.86 7.16
N GLY A 106 -1.00 -10.18 8.29
CA GLY A 106 0.34 -10.10 8.89
C GLY A 106 1.32 -9.27 8.06
N LEU A 107 0.82 -8.35 7.23
CA LEU A 107 1.61 -7.38 6.49
C LEU A 107 1.81 -6.10 7.31
N ASN A 108 2.86 -5.37 6.99
CA ASN A 108 3.11 -4.05 7.55
C ASN A 108 2.44 -3.01 6.67
N CYS A 109 1.70 -2.08 7.28
CA CYS A 109 1.13 -0.93 6.61
C CYS A 109 1.74 0.34 7.21
N PHE A 110 2.23 1.23 6.35
CA PHE A 110 2.84 2.49 6.73
C PHE A 110 2.21 3.63 5.93
N ASP A 111 1.99 4.73 6.62
CA ASP A 111 1.53 6.00 6.05
C ASP A 111 2.75 6.93 5.90
N PRO A 112 3.26 7.16 4.68
CA PRO A 112 4.40 8.03 4.44
C PRO A 112 4.15 9.49 4.84
N GLN A 113 2.91 9.96 4.75
CA GLN A 113 2.53 11.34 5.05
C GLN A 113 2.53 11.60 6.56
N ALA A 114 1.99 10.66 7.35
CA ALA A 114 2.00 10.72 8.81
C ALA A 114 3.27 10.12 9.44
N ARG A 115 4.07 9.41 8.65
CA ARG A 115 5.28 8.67 9.06
C ARG A 115 5.03 7.69 10.20
N GLN A 116 3.94 6.93 10.12
CA GLN A 116 3.52 6.01 11.19
C GLN A 116 3.02 4.67 10.64
N LEU A 117 3.15 3.62 11.45
CA LEU A 117 2.53 2.34 11.19
C LEU A 117 1.02 2.41 11.36
N ARG A 118 0.30 1.66 10.53
CA ARG A 118 -1.14 1.50 10.58
C ARG A 118 -1.54 0.02 10.73
N PRO A 119 -2.65 -0.28 11.41
CA PRO A 119 -3.46 0.63 12.20
C PRO A 119 -2.68 1.15 13.42
N THR A 120 -2.89 2.42 13.78
CA THR A 120 -2.30 3.00 15.00
C THR A 120 -2.84 2.24 16.20
N PRO A 121 -2.00 1.88 17.19
CA PRO A 121 -2.49 1.28 18.43
C PRO A 121 -3.57 2.17 19.02
N ARG A 122 -4.73 1.59 19.35
CA ARG A 122 -5.78 2.35 20.05
C ARG A 122 -5.20 2.79 21.41
N PRO A 123 -5.35 4.07 21.80
CA PRO A 123 -4.87 4.55 23.11
C PRO A 123 -5.56 3.84 24.27
#